data_AF-A0A8X8B385-F1
#
_entry.id   AF-A0A8X8B385-F1
#
_cell.length_a   1.000
_cell.length_b   1.000
_cell.length_c   1.000
_cell.angle_alpha   90.00
_cell.angle_beta   90.00
_cell.angle_gamma   90.00
#
_symmetry.space_group_name_H-M   'P 1'
#
loop_
_entity.id
_entity.type
_entity.pdbx_description
1 polymer ?
#
loop_
_entity_poly.entity_id
_entity_poly.type
_entity_poly.pdbx_seq_one_letter_code
_entity_poly.pdbx_strand_id
1 'polypeptide(L)'
;MSSHMASAMLMFHKRHMRNPSPYSSDRIAFLEHWFVKMWVRDYKKYDPETWEFSETYKKVFNGNYPSEFSNNRKWLKDVDQLFFAT
;
A
#
# COMPACT_ATOMS: atom_id res chain seq x y z
N MET A 1 -9.68 2.59 14.81
CA MET A 1 -9.69 3.41 13.58
C MET A 1 -11.14 3.71 13.24
N SER A 2 -11.49 4.97 12.98
CA SER A 2 -12.84 5.28 12.53
C SER A 2 -13.03 4.65 11.14
N SER A 3 -14.18 4.00 10.90
CA SER A 3 -14.55 3.45 9.59
C SER A 3 -14.38 4.50 8.48
N HIS A 4 -14.60 5.78 8.81
CA HIS A 4 -14.45 6.93 7.94
C HIS A 4 -13.05 7.07 7.31
N MET A 5 -11.96 6.86 8.07
CA MET A 5 -10.60 6.97 7.53
C MET A 5 -10.29 5.85 6.54
N ALA A 6 -10.73 4.61 6.84
CA ALA A 6 -10.59 3.48 5.92
C ALA A 6 -11.37 3.74 4.62
N SER A 7 -12.62 4.20 4.74
CA SER A 7 -13.44 4.54 3.58
C SER A 7 -12.85 5.68 2.74
N ALA A 8 -12.26 6.69 3.36
CA ALA A 8 -11.61 7.79 2.65
C ALA A 8 -10.38 7.31 1.86
N MET A 9 -9.51 6.50 2.49
CA MET A 9 -8.34 5.91 1.81
C MET A 9 -8.73 5.04 0.63
N LEU A 10 -9.74 4.18 0.79
CA LEU A 10 -10.28 3.37 -0.28
C LEU A 10 -10.82 4.23 -1.44
N MET A 11 -11.50 5.34 -1.12
CA MET A 11 -12.00 6.28 -2.10
C MET A 11 -10.86 6.97 -2.88
N PHE A 12 -9.78 7.39 -2.20
CA PHE A 12 -8.61 7.96 -2.85
C PHE A 12 -7.90 6.94 -3.75
N HIS A 13 -7.71 5.72 -3.27
CA HIS A 13 -7.12 4.64 -4.06
C HIS A 13 -7.90 4.38 -5.34
N LYS A 14 -9.23 4.22 -5.23
CA LYS A 14 -10.11 4.02 -6.39
C LYS A 14 -10.07 5.18 -7.37
N ARG A 15 -9.91 6.43 -6.91
CA ARG A 15 -9.76 7.59 -7.79
C ARG A 15 -8.44 7.58 -8.52
N HIS A 16 -7.34 7.22 -7.84
CA HIS A 16 -6.02 7.12 -8.46
C HIS A 16 -5.99 6.08 -9.58
N MET A 17 -6.66 4.94 -9.38
CA MET A 17 -6.72 3.87 -10.38
C MET A 17 -7.60 4.19 -11.61
N ARG A 18 -8.26 5.36 -11.67
CA ARG A 18 -9.03 5.76 -12.84
C ARG A 18 -8.12 6.24 -13.96
N ASN A 19 -8.59 6.15 -15.20
CA ASN A 19 -7.95 6.74 -16.37
C ASN A 19 -8.92 7.74 -17.04
N PRO A 20 -8.61 9.05 -17.06
CA PRO A 20 -7.43 9.68 -16.45
C PRO A 20 -7.52 9.71 -14.91
N SER A 21 -6.37 9.64 -14.24
CA SER A 21 -6.27 9.83 -12.80
C SER A 21 -6.45 11.32 -12.47
N PRO A 22 -7.19 11.69 -11.41
CA PRO A 22 -7.32 13.08 -10.98
C PRO A 22 -6.09 13.57 -10.21
N TYR A 23 -5.13 12.70 -9.89
CA TYR A 23 -3.89 13.08 -9.23
C TYR A 23 -2.84 13.50 -10.25
N SER A 24 -2.07 14.54 -9.91
CA SER A 24 -1.02 15.07 -10.79
C SER A 24 0.22 14.19 -10.89
N SER A 25 0.43 13.32 -9.89
CA SER A 25 1.55 12.38 -9.84
C SER A 25 1.02 10.98 -9.87
N ASP A 26 1.54 10.21 -10.82
CA ASP A 26 1.34 8.78 -10.82
C ASP A 26 2.15 8.11 -9.71
N ARG A 27 3.26 8.68 -9.22
CA ARG A 27 4.25 8.01 -8.34
C ARG A 27 3.83 7.86 -6.88
N ILE A 28 2.53 7.66 -6.67
CA ILE A 28 1.89 7.48 -5.37
C ILE A 28 1.27 6.08 -5.26
N ALA A 29 1.27 5.51 -4.06
CA ALA A 29 0.48 4.32 -3.72
C ALA A 29 -0.30 4.53 -2.43
N PHE A 30 -1.54 4.04 -2.40
CA PHE A 30 -2.40 4.05 -1.22
C PHE A 30 -2.38 2.65 -0.59
N LEU A 31 -1.98 2.57 0.68
CA LEU A 31 -1.88 1.32 1.41
C LEU A 31 -3.17 1.02 2.14
N GLU A 32 -3.62 -0.23 1.98
CA GLU A 32 -4.81 -0.72 2.67
C GLU A 32 -4.57 -0.85 4.17
N HIS A 33 -5.61 -0.54 4.96
CA HIS A 33 -5.54 -0.54 6.43
C HIS A 33 -5.07 -1.88 7.01
N TRP A 34 -5.57 -2.99 6.46
CA TRP A 34 -5.20 -4.32 6.93
C TRP A 34 -3.68 -4.56 6.77
N PHE A 35 -3.08 -4.05 5.71
CA PHE A 35 -1.66 -4.19 5.43
C PHE A 35 -0.84 -3.33 6.40
N VAL A 36 -1.27 -2.08 6.64
CA VAL A 36 -0.63 -1.18 7.60
C VAL A 36 -0.65 -1.78 9.02
N LYS A 37 -1.77 -2.37 9.43
CA LYS A 37 -1.87 -3.10 10.71
C LYS A 37 -0.92 -4.30 10.78
N MET A 38 -0.84 -5.09 9.71
CA MET A 38 0.09 -6.21 9.62
C MET A 38 1.54 -5.70 9.74
N TRP A 39 1.87 -4.64 9.00
CA TRP A 39 3.19 -4.00 9.03
C TRP A 39 3.57 -3.51 10.43
N VAL A 40 2.69 -2.76 11.11
CA VAL A 40 2.95 -2.29 12.48
C VAL A 40 3.12 -3.45 13.47
N ARG A 41 2.28 -4.48 13.36
CA ARG A 41 2.36 -5.67 14.23
C ARG A 41 3.68 -6.40 14.05
N ASP A 42 4.07 -6.62 12.80
CA ASP A 42 5.24 -7.41 12.44
C ASP A 42 6.53 -6.63 12.69
N TYR A 43 6.52 -5.32 12.48
CA TYR A 43 7.66 -4.44 12.80
C TYR A 43 8.07 -4.50 14.27
N LYS A 44 7.11 -4.67 15.20
CA LYS A 44 7.42 -4.85 16.63
C LYS A 44 8.22 -6.12 16.94
N LYS A 45 8.27 -7.07 16.02
CA LYS A 45 9.00 -8.35 16.13
C LYS A 45 10.11 -8.45 15.08
N TYR A 46 10.37 -7.36 14.35
CA TYR A 46 11.34 -7.35 13.27
C TYR A 46 12.76 -7.46 13.82
N ASP A 47 13.54 -8.32 13.20
CA ASP A 47 14.96 -8.50 13.45
C ASP A 47 15.68 -8.50 12.09
N PRO A 48 16.62 -7.58 11.84
CA PRO A 48 17.21 -7.42 10.51
C PRO A 48 18.07 -8.60 10.06
N GLU A 49 18.54 -9.45 10.97
CA GLU A 49 19.40 -10.59 10.65
C GLU A 49 18.59 -11.85 10.32
N THR A 50 17.40 -11.98 10.92
CA THR A 50 16.60 -13.22 10.86
C THR A 50 15.26 -13.05 10.17
N TRP A 51 14.82 -11.82 9.90
CA TRP A 51 13.50 -11.58 9.35
C TRP A 51 13.38 -11.97 7.88
N GLU A 52 12.40 -12.82 7.59
CA GLU A 52 12.00 -13.16 6.23
C GLU A 52 10.67 -12.46 5.86
N PHE A 53 10.70 -11.69 4.77
CA PHE A 53 9.49 -11.07 4.25
C PHE A 53 8.57 -12.13 3.63
N SER A 54 7.33 -12.19 4.13
CA SER A 54 6.30 -13.05 3.54
C SER A 54 5.98 -12.65 2.09
N GLU A 55 5.42 -13.58 1.32
CA GLU A 55 4.95 -13.33 -0.05
C GLU A 55 3.95 -12.17 -0.13
N THR A 56 3.22 -11.90 0.95
CA THR A 56 2.29 -10.75 1.00
C THR A 56 3.05 -9.42 0.92
N TYR A 57 4.12 -9.25 1.71
CA TYR A 57 4.96 -8.05 1.62
C TYR A 57 5.58 -7.90 0.23
N LYS A 58 6.11 -9.00 -0.34
CA LYS A 58 6.70 -8.99 -1.67
C LYS A 58 5.69 -8.57 -2.74
N LYS A 59 4.46 -9.07 -2.69
CA LYS A 59 3.41 -8.69 -3.64
C LYS A 59 2.98 -7.23 -3.48
N VAL A 60 2.81 -6.73 -2.25
CA VAL A 60 2.46 -5.32 -2.01
C VAL A 60 3.59 -4.40 -2.50
N PHE A 61 4.84 -4.73 -2.21
CA PHE A 61 6.02 -3.98 -2.69
C PHE A 61 6.08 -3.90 -4.22
N ASN A 62 5.67 -4.97 -4.91
CA ASN A 62 5.65 -5.03 -6.37
C ASN A 62 4.34 -4.50 -7.00
N GLY A 63 3.42 -3.94 -6.21
CA GLY A 63 2.14 -3.43 -6.72
C GLY A 63 1.21 -4.53 -7.26
N ASN A 64 1.32 -5.74 -6.70
CA ASN A 64 0.55 -6.94 -7.09
C ASN A 64 -0.51 -7.35 -6.07
N TYR A 65 -0.66 -6.61 -4.96
CA TYR A 65 -1.64 -6.92 -3.94
C TYR A 65 -2.15 -5.63 -3.23
N PRO A 66 -3.45 -5.54 -2.88
CA PRO A 66 -4.50 -6.52 -3.18
C PRO A 66 -4.79 -6.61 -4.68
N SER A 67 -5.31 -7.76 -5.14
CA SER A 67 -5.50 -8.05 -6.57
C SER A 67 -6.40 -7.04 -7.27
N GLU A 68 -7.41 -6.52 -6.56
CA GLU A 68 -8.33 -5.48 -7.04
C GLU A 68 -7.65 -4.14 -7.36
N PHE A 69 -6.47 -3.89 -6.80
CA PHE A 69 -5.68 -2.67 -7.04
C PHE A 69 -4.30 -2.97 -7.62
N SER A 70 -4.10 -4.16 -8.18
CA SER A 70 -2.84 -4.55 -8.80
C SER A 70 -2.56 -3.66 -10.03
N ASN A 71 -1.37 -3.05 -10.05
CA ASN A 71 -0.94 -2.15 -11.13
C ASN A 71 0.53 -2.39 -11.57
N ASN A 72 1.21 -3.39 -10.99
CA ASN A 72 2.61 -3.76 -11.26
C ASN A 72 3.63 -2.66 -10.95
N ARG A 73 3.24 -1.63 -10.20
CA ARG A 73 4.10 -0.50 -9.87
C ARG A 73 4.91 -0.82 -8.64
N LYS A 74 6.22 -0.86 -8.81
CA LYS A 74 7.14 -1.25 -7.76
C LYS A 74 7.53 -0.06 -6.92
N TRP A 75 7.57 -0.24 -5.61
CA TRP A 75 8.10 0.77 -4.70
C TRP A 75 9.57 1.04 -5.03
N LEU A 76 10.01 2.28 -4.79
CA LEU A 76 11.37 2.76 -5.08
C LEU A 76 11.74 2.87 -6.57
N LYS A 77 10.91 2.33 -7.48
CA LYS A 77 11.07 2.47 -8.93
C LYS A 77 9.98 3.36 -9.50
N ASP A 78 8.73 2.92 -9.37
CA ASP A 78 7.56 3.54 -9.99
C ASP A 78 6.73 4.35 -8.97
N VAL A 79 6.95 4.12 -7.68
CA VAL A 79 6.27 4.77 -6.55
C VAL A 79 7.30 5.33 -5.57
N ASP A 80 7.19 6.62 -5.27
CA ASP A 80 8.07 7.33 -4.34
C ASP A 80 7.33 7.74 -3.05
N GLN A 81 6.00 7.80 -3.09
CA GLN A 81 5.18 8.24 -1.97
C GLN A 81 4.14 7.19 -1.59
N LEU A 82 4.14 6.79 -0.32
CA LEU A 82 3.18 5.86 0.26
C LEU A 82 2.22 6.61 1.18
N PHE A 83 0.93 6.53 0.90
CA PHE A 83 -0.13 7.04 1.75
C PHE A 83 -0.74 5.90 2.55
N PHE A 84 -0.78 6.00 3.86
CA PHE A 84 -1.38 5.01 4.75
C PHE A 84 -2.27 5.68 5.79
N ALA A 85 -3.35 5.02 6.20
CA ALA A 85 -4.13 5.39 7.37
C ALA A 85 -3.87 4.39 8.50
N THR A 86 -3.56 4.91 9.70
CA THR A 86 -3.33 4.16 10.94
C THR A 86 -4.53 4.19 11.88
#